data_AF-A0A444U675-F1
#
_entry.id   AF-A0A444U675-F1
#
_cell.length_a   1.000
_cell.length_b   1.000
_cell.length_c   1.000
_cell.angle_alpha   90.00
_cell.angle_beta   90.00
_cell.angle_gamma   90.00
#
_symmetry.space_group_name_H-M   'P 1'
#
loop_
_entity.id
_entity.type
_entity.pdbx_description
1 polymer ?
#
loop_
_entity_poly.entity_id
_entity_poly.type
_entity_poly.pdbx_seq_one_letter_code
_entity_poly.pdbx_strand_id
1 'polypeptide(L)'
;MPGPLRKCIGQNDPSTIDDFVSLVERQLAKEELARAPPMTGIKDSLSHGRPKTLPGMVEDLLKYLDPQFIDKITVPDAIKVEFILAEEEFILSQASLLEQLSGLRPLLDSSHIKVVPEHASKLQSLSQIHVQQQDQCKDLTKDVKMLFEDYNKMVSFTASS
;
A
#
# COMPACT_ATOMS: atom_id res chain seq x y z
N MET A 1 -3.22 -47.86 -13.88
CA MET A 1 -3.53 -48.35 -12.52
C MET A 1 -3.00 -47.35 -11.51
N PRO A 2 -3.85 -46.81 -10.61
CA PRO A 2 -3.52 -45.79 -9.62
C PRO A 2 -3.17 -46.37 -8.23
N GLY A 3 -2.34 -45.65 -7.46
CA GLY A 3 -2.24 -45.68 -5.99
C GLY A 3 -1.49 -46.86 -5.34
N PRO A 4 -0.89 -46.66 -4.14
CA PRO A 4 -1.46 -45.85 -3.05
C PRO A 4 -0.60 -44.67 -2.55
N LEU A 5 -1.35 -43.69 -2.06
CA LEU A 5 -1.00 -42.47 -1.35
C LEU A 5 -0.44 -42.69 0.07
N ARG A 6 0.32 -41.68 0.51
CA ARG A 6 0.41 -41.10 1.87
C ARG A 6 1.06 -41.93 3.00
N LYS A 7 2.22 -41.41 3.45
CA LYS A 7 2.70 -41.29 4.85
C LYS A 7 4.12 -40.69 4.74
N CYS A 8 4.53 -39.59 5.38
CA CYS A 8 4.07 -38.91 6.59
C CYS A 8 4.31 -37.40 6.44
N ILE A 9 3.33 -36.60 6.83
CA ILE A 9 3.58 -35.28 7.41
C ILE A 9 4.07 -35.56 8.84
N GLY A 10 5.19 -34.96 9.24
CA GLY A 10 5.60 -34.88 10.64
C GLY A 10 7.01 -35.38 10.91
N GLN A 11 8.00 -34.51 10.68
CA GLN A 11 9.10 -34.20 11.61
C GLN A 11 10.01 -33.18 10.92
N ASN A 12 9.93 -31.92 11.36
CA ASN A 12 10.92 -30.88 11.03
C ASN A 12 12.19 -31.21 11.84
N ASP A 13 13.04 -32.07 11.29
CA ASP A 13 14.38 -32.29 11.82
C ASP A 13 15.34 -31.27 11.17
N PRO A 14 15.98 -30.38 11.94
CA PRO A 14 16.85 -29.32 11.41
C PRO A 14 18.07 -29.84 10.63
N SER A 15 18.42 -31.13 10.78
CA SER A 15 19.51 -31.77 10.03
C SER A 15 19.20 -31.96 8.55
N THR A 16 17.93 -32.13 8.17
CA THR A 16 17.58 -32.38 6.76
C THR A 16 17.71 -31.11 5.92
N ILE A 17 17.39 -29.95 6.51
CA ILE A 17 17.54 -28.65 5.83
C ILE A 17 19.02 -28.30 5.68
N ASP A 18 19.84 -28.54 6.70
CA ASP A 18 21.30 -28.33 6.62
C ASP A 18 21.97 -29.29 5.62
N ASP A 19 21.48 -30.53 5.50
CA ASP A 19 21.93 -31.48 4.48
C ASP A 19 21.54 -31.05 3.06
N PHE A 20 20.34 -30.47 2.89
CA PHE A 20 19.89 -29.90 1.61
C PHE A 20 20.67 -28.64 1.23
N VAL A 21 20.91 -27.73 2.17
CA VAL A 21 21.75 -26.53 1.95
C VAL A 21 23.17 -26.94 1.59
N SER A 22 23.75 -27.92 2.30
CA SER A 22 25.09 -28.46 1.98
C SER A 22 25.15 -29.16 0.62
N LEU A 23 24.08 -29.84 0.21
CA LEU A 23 23.99 -30.46 -1.11
C LEU A 23 23.89 -29.40 -2.21
N VAL A 24 23.08 -28.36 -2.00
CA VAL A 24 22.93 -27.23 -2.93
C VAL A 24 24.23 -26.44 -3.02
N GLU A 25 24.91 -26.13 -1.91
CA GLU A 25 26.21 -25.45 -1.91
C GLU A 25 27.31 -26.27 -2.60
N ARG A 26 27.35 -27.59 -2.39
CA ARG A 26 28.26 -28.48 -3.13
C ARG A 26 27.92 -28.58 -4.61
N GLN A 27 26.64 -28.44 -4.98
CA GLN A 27 26.21 -28.49 -6.36
C GLN A 27 26.50 -27.16 -7.08
N LEU A 28 26.32 -26.03 -6.40
CA LEU A 28 26.72 -24.70 -6.84
C LEU A 28 28.25 -24.61 -7.05
N ALA A 29 29.04 -25.15 -6.10
CA ALA A 29 30.50 -25.16 -6.20
C ALA A 29 31.03 -26.08 -7.34
N LYS A 30 30.31 -27.16 -7.67
CA LYS A 30 30.66 -28.04 -8.80
C LYS A 30 30.29 -27.45 -10.15
N GLU A 31 29.26 -26.60 -10.22
CA GLU A 31 28.82 -25.95 -11.46
C GLU A 31 29.67 -24.71 -11.78
N GLU A 32 30.14 -23.97 -10.76
CA GLU A 32 31.02 -22.80 -10.92
C GLU A 32 32.43 -23.16 -11.45
N LEU A 33 33.02 -24.29 -11.05
CA LEU A 33 34.33 -24.73 -11.57
C LEU A 33 34.28 -25.17 -13.05
N ALA A 34 33.10 -25.57 -13.53
CA ALA A 34 32.88 -26.00 -14.92
C ALA A 34 32.49 -24.84 -15.86
N ARG A 35 32.16 -23.65 -15.32
CA ARG A 35 31.72 -22.47 -16.08
C ARG A 35 32.72 -21.30 -16.02
N ALA A 36 34.00 -21.54 -15.75
CA ALA A 36 35.03 -20.53 -15.99
C ALA A 36 35.15 -20.27 -17.51
N PRO A 37 34.88 -19.05 -18.03
CA PRO A 37 35.00 -18.78 -19.46
C PRO A 37 36.45 -18.89 -19.93
N PRO A 38 36.75 -19.42 -21.13
CA PRO A 38 38.06 -19.22 -21.72
C PRO A 38 38.25 -17.71 -21.91
N MET A 39 39.35 -17.16 -21.37
CA MET A 39 39.74 -15.75 -21.50
C MET A 39 40.11 -15.42 -22.96
N THR A 40 39.13 -15.34 -23.85
CA THR A 40 39.30 -14.96 -25.27
C THR A 40 38.67 -13.61 -25.62
N GLY A 41 37.97 -12.96 -24.69
CA GLY A 41 37.23 -11.71 -24.94
C GLY A 41 38.01 -10.39 -24.90
N ILE A 42 39.33 -10.38 -24.66
CA ILE A 42 40.12 -9.12 -24.60
C ILE A 42 40.63 -8.69 -25.99
N LYS A 43 40.54 -9.54 -27.03
CA LYS A 43 41.10 -9.20 -28.35
C LYS A 43 40.19 -8.31 -29.20
N ASP A 44 38.88 -8.36 -29.03
CA ASP A 44 37.95 -7.74 -29.99
C ASP A 44 37.62 -6.27 -29.70
N SER A 45 37.94 -5.77 -28.49
CA SER A 45 37.65 -4.39 -28.08
C SER A 45 38.77 -3.38 -28.38
N LEU A 46 39.89 -3.79 -28.98
CA LEU A 46 40.98 -2.87 -29.33
C LEU A 46 40.79 -2.19 -30.71
N SER A 47 39.76 -2.55 -31.48
CA SER A 47 39.61 -2.10 -32.87
C SER A 47 38.98 -0.71 -33.07
N HIS A 48 38.20 -0.18 -32.11
CA HIS A 48 37.48 1.08 -32.36
C HIS A 48 37.53 2.08 -31.20
N GLY A 49 38.43 3.05 -31.35
CA GLY A 49 38.14 4.46 -31.03
C GLY A 49 38.31 4.92 -29.58
N ARG A 50 39.48 5.53 -29.33
CA ARG A 50 39.91 6.32 -28.16
C ARG A 50 40.33 5.51 -26.92
N PRO A 51 41.60 5.63 -26.46
CA PRO A 51 41.97 5.10 -25.15
C PRO A 51 41.32 5.98 -24.09
N LYS A 52 40.27 5.50 -23.43
CA LYS A 52 39.92 6.00 -22.10
C LYS A 52 41.18 5.83 -21.26
N THR A 53 41.62 6.87 -20.57
CA THR A 53 42.82 6.82 -19.73
C THR A 53 42.73 5.63 -18.79
N LEU A 54 43.79 4.82 -18.75
CA LEU A 54 43.95 3.58 -17.96
C LEU A 54 43.21 3.58 -16.60
N PRO A 55 43.27 4.63 -15.75
CA PRO A 55 42.54 4.64 -14.48
C PRO A 55 41.01 4.56 -14.62
N GLY A 56 40.40 5.23 -15.60
CA GLY A 56 38.95 5.21 -15.79
C GLY A 56 38.43 3.89 -16.35
N MET A 57 39.24 3.17 -17.13
CA MET A 57 38.90 1.80 -17.55
C MET A 57 39.02 0.82 -16.39
N VAL A 58 40.01 1.00 -15.51
CA VAL A 58 40.19 0.17 -14.31
C VAL A 58 39.05 0.39 -13.31
N GLU A 59 38.59 1.63 -13.13
CA GLU A 59 37.44 1.95 -12.26
C GLU A 59 36.11 1.44 -12.82
N ASP A 60 35.85 1.61 -14.13
CA ASP A 60 34.69 1.01 -14.78
C ASP A 60 34.75 -0.53 -14.63
N LEU A 61 35.91 -1.13 -14.89
CA LEU A 61 36.09 -2.59 -14.81
C LEU A 61 35.97 -3.12 -13.37
N LEU A 62 36.49 -2.42 -12.36
CA LEU A 62 36.29 -2.76 -10.95
C LEU A 62 34.81 -2.70 -10.55
N LYS A 63 34.08 -1.71 -11.06
CA LYS A 63 32.64 -1.57 -10.81
C LYS A 63 31.82 -2.71 -11.42
N TYR A 64 32.23 -3.19 -12.60
CA TYR A 64 31.60 -4.35 -13.25
C TYR A 64 32.12 -5.71 -12.75
N LEU A 65 33.21 -5.75 -11.99
CA LEU A 65 33.77 -6.97 -11.38
C LEU A 65 33.38 -7.16 -9.92
N ASP A 66 32.67 -6.22 -9.30
CA ASP A 66 32.15 -6.40 -7.94
C ASP A 66 31.13 -7.56 -7.95
N PRO A 67 31.42 -8.70 -7.30
CA PRO A 67 30.50 -9.84 -7.26
C PRO A 67 29.14 -9.44 -6.69
N GLN A 68 29.12 -8.48 -5.75
CA GLN A 68 27.88 -7.96 -5.16
C GLN A 68 27.05 -7.11 -6.13
N PHE A 69 27.63 -6.64 -7.22
CA PHE A 69 26.97 -5.86 -8.27
C PHE A 69 26.52 -6.76 -9.43
N ILE A 70 27.34 -7.73 -9.84
CA ILE A 70 26.97 -8.71 -10.87
C ILE A 70 25.82 -9.60 -10.38
N ASP A 71 25.90 -10.13 -9.16
CA ASP A 71 24.85 -11.01 -8.60
C ASP A 71 23.49 -10.32 -8.48
N LYS A 72 23.47 -8.99 -8.34
CA LYS A 72 22.23 -8.19 -8.26
C LYS A 72 21.65 -7.84 -9.62
N ILE A 73 22.45 -7.81 -10.69
CA ILE A 73 22.00 -7.39 -12.03
C ILE A 73 21.70 -8.59 -12.92
N THR A 74 22.44 -9.69 -12.77
CA THR A 74 22.25 -10.89 -13.57
C THR A 74 21.63 -11.98 -12.74
N VAL A 75 20.34 -11.83 -12.41
CA VAL A 75 19.53 -12.99 -12.03
C VAL A 75 19.45 -13.90 -13.26
N PRO A 76 19.94 -15.15 -13.19
CA PRO A 76 19.83 -16.11 -14.29
C PRO A 76 18.36 -16.27 -14.71
N ASP A 77 18.12 -16.42 -16.01
CA ASP A 77 16.76 -16.42 -16.56
C ASP A 77 15.89 -17.56 -15.99
N ALA A 78 16.51 -18.72 -15.72
CA ALA A 78 15.86 -19.82 -15.03
C ALA A 78 15.37 -19.45 -13.62
N ILE A 79 16.14 -18.65 -12.86
CA ILE A 79 15.76 -18.22 -11.51
C ILE A 79 14.64 -17.17 -11.57
N LYS A 80 14.64 -16.30 -12.59
CA LYS A 80 13.52 -15.35 -12.80
C LYS A 80 12.20 -16.07 -13.03
N VAL A 81 12.21 -17.15 -13.82
CA VAL A 81 11.02 -17.96 -14.08
C VAL A 81 10.52 -18.62 -12.81
N GLU A 82 11.40 -19.28 -12.05
CA GLU A 82 11.03 -19.91 -10.77
C GLU A 82 10.53 -18.89 -9.74
N PHE A 83 11.13 -17.70 -9.68
CA PHE A 83 10.68 -16.62 -8.81
C PHE A 83 9.28 -16.11 -9.19
N ILE A 84 9.02 -15.89 -10.48
CA ILE A 84 7.71 -15.46 -10.97
C ILE A 84 6.64 -16.52 -10.68
N LEU A 85 6.95 -17.81 -10.85
CA LEU A 85 6.03 -18.90 -10.56
C LEU A 85 5.79 -19.07 -9.05
N ALA A 86 6.83 -18.93 -8.23
CA ALA A 86 6.71 -18.99 -6.78
C ALA A 86 5.90 -17.80 -6.22
N GLU A 87 5.99 -16.62 -6.85
CA GLU A 87 5.25 -15.42 -6.47
C GLU A 87 3.97 -15.17 -7.29
N GLU A 88 3.57 -16.10 -8.16
CA GLU A 88 2.44 -15.91 -9.08
C GLU A 88 1.16 -15.52 -8.34
N GLU A 89 0.81 -16.28 -7.29
CA GLU A 89 -0.38 -16.03 -6.47
C GLU A 89 -0.30 -14.65 -5.77
N PHE A 90 0.89 -14.25 -5.32
CA PHE A 90 1.11 -12.95 -4.70
C PHE A 90 0.90 -11.81 -5.71
N ILE A 91 1.47 -11.92 -6.91
CA ILE A 91 1.32 -10.92 -7.98
C ILE A 91 -0.15 -10.82 -8.42
N LEU A 92 -0.83 -11.94 -8.59
CA LEU A 92 -2.25 -11.97 -8.97
C LEU A 92 -3.14 -11.35 -7.89
N SER A 93 -2.87 -11.64 -6.61
CA SER A 93 -3.60 -11.04 -5.50
C SER A 93 -3.41 -9.52 -5.42
N GLN A 94 -2.18 -9.04 -5.64
CA GLN A 94 -1.88 -7.60 -5.73
C GLN A 94 -2.55 -6.94 -6.92
N ALA A 95 -2.54 -7.57 -8.09
CA ALA A 95 -3.20 -7.05 -9.29
C ALA A 95 -4.72 -6.92 -9.08
N SER A 96 -5.36 -7.93 -8.50
CA SER A 96 -6.79 -7.89 -8.14
C SER A 96 -7.10 -6.79 -7.12
N LEU A 97 -6.26 -6.63 -6.10
CA LEU A 97 -6.43 -5.56 -5.12
C LEU A 97 -6.26 -4.17 -5.74
N LEU A 98 -5.30 -4.01 -6.65
CA LEU A 98 -5.09 -2.76 -7.38
C LEU A 98 -6.25 -2.45 -8.32
N GLU A 99 -6.81 -3.46 -8.98
CA GLU A 99 -8.02 -3.32 -9.81
C GLU A 99 -9.20 -2.86 -8.95
N GLN A 100 -9.41 -3.47 -7.78
CA GLN A 100 -10.45 -3.06 -6.83
C GLN A 100 -10.24 -1.60 -6.37
N LEU A 101 -9.01 -1.22 -6.01
CA LEU A 101 -8.68 0.14 -5.61
C LEU A 101 -8.95 1.13 -6.77
N SER A 102 -8.58 0.74 -7.99
CA SER A 102 -8.87 1.55 -9.19
C SER A 102 -10.37 1.74 -9.41
N GLY A 103 -11.18 0.72 -9.13
CA GLY A 103 -12.64 0.77 -9.19
C GLY A 103 -13.28 1.61 -8.09
N LEU A 104 -12.59 1.82 -6.97
CA LEU A 104 -13.03 2.69 -5.87
C LEU A 104 -12.63 4.17 -6.08
N ARG A 105 -11.67 4.46 -6.97
CA ARG A 105 -11.24 5.82 -7.29
C ARG A 105 -12.38 6.77 -7.71
N PRO A 106 -13.37 6.34 -8.53
CA PRO A 106 -14.52 7.17 -8.89
C PRO A 106 -15.44 7.51 -7.71
N LEU A 107 -15.42 6.77 -6.60
CA LEU A 107 -16.22 7.09 -5.41
C LEU A 107 -15.72 8.37 -4.75
N LEU A 108 -14.41 8.62 -4.75
CA LEU A 108 -13.82 9.86 -4.27
C LEU A 108 -14.21 11.05 -5.16
N ASP A 109 -14.39 10.79 -6.46
CA ASP A 109 -14.84 11.78 -7.44
C ASP A 109 -16.35 11.97 -7.49
N SER A 110 -17.10 11.20 -6.69
CA SER A 110 -18.56 11.24 -6.68
C SER A 110 -19.07 12.65 -6.38
N SER A 111 -20.13 13.03 -7.08
CA SER A 111 -20.78 14.33 -6.92
C SER A 111 -21.20 14.57 -5.47
N HIS A 112 -21.62 13.52 -4.76
CA HIS A 112 -22.04 13.57 -3.35
C HIS A 112 -20.94 14.06 -2.41
N ILE A 113 -19.68 13.64 -2.61
CA ILE A 113 -18.55 14.13 -1.79
C ILE A 113 -18.23 15.59 -2.15
N LYS A 114 -18.35 15.95 -3.43
CA LYS A 114 -18.08 17.31 -3.91
C LYS A 114 -19.10 18.35 -3.42
N VAL A 115 -20.36 17.96 -3.19
CA VAL A 115 -21.41 18.86 -2.69
C VAL A 115 -21.45 18.97 -1.15
N VAL A 116 -20.65 18.19 -0.41
CA VAL A 116 -20.61 18.25 1.07
C VAL A 116 -20.33 19.66 1.59
N PRO A 117 -19.36 20.44 1.06
CA PRO A 117 -19.12 21.80 1.54
C PRO A 117 -20.32 22.74 1.32
N GLU A 118 -21.06 22.57 0.22
CA GLU A 118 -22.26 23.36 -0.06
C GLU A 118 -23.42 22.98 0.89
N HIS A 119 -23.59 21.69 1.18
CA HIS A 119 -24.57 21.26 2.18
C HIS A 119 -24.19 21.73 3.59
N ALA A 120 -22.90 21.73 3.93
CA ALA A 120 -22.41 22.22 5.21
C ALA A 120 -22.69 23.73 5.40
N SER A 121 -22.51 24.55 4.37
CA SER A 121 -22.81 25.99 4.44
C SER A 121 -24.32 26.27 4.57
N LYS A 122 -25.16 25.52 3.85
CA LYS A 122 -26.62 25.57 4.01
C LYS A 122 -27.06 25.15 5.41
N LEU A 123 -26.48 24.07 5.94
CA LEU A 123 -26.76 23.59 7.28
C LEU A 123 -26.31 24.58 8.36
N GLN A 124 -25.15 25.22 8.20
CA GLN A 124 -24.69 26.27 9.10
C GLN A 124 -25.66 27.46 9.12
N SER A 125 -26.11 27.90 7.95
CA SER A 125 -27.10 28.98 7.83
C SER A 125 -28.42 28.63 8.51
N LEU A 126 -28.92 27.40 8.30
CA LEU A 126 -30.11 26.89 8.98
C LEU A 126 -29.92 26.80 10.50
N SER A 127 -28.74 26.37 10.97
CA SER A 127 -28.42 26.30 12.38
C SER A 127 -28.47 27.69 13.03
N GLN A 128 -27.95 28.71 12.36
CA GLN A 128 -28.02 30.09 12.85
C GLN A 128 -29.47 30.59 12.96
N ILE A 129 -30.29 30.32 11.94
CA ILE A 129 -31.72 30.65 11.96
C ILE A 129 -32.42 29.93 13.10
N HIS A 130 -32.11 28.65 13.32
CA HIS A 130 -32.72 27.85 14.37
C HIS A 130 -32.41 28.40 15.76
N VAL A 131 -31.16 28.80 16.03
CA VAL A 131 -30.79 29.45 17.29
C VAL A 131 -31.60 30.74 17.50
N GLN A 132 -31.69 31.57 16.46
CA GLN A 132 -32.46 32.82 16.52
C GLN A 132 -33.94 32.57 16.82
N GLN A 133 -34.55 31.60 16.13
CA GLN A 133 -35.95 31.23 16.36
C GLN A 133 -36.17 30.67 17.76
N GLN A 134 -35.21 29.89 18.27
CA GLN A 134 -35.29 29.34 19.61
C GLN A 134 -35.30 30.45 20.68
N ASP A 135 -34.46 31.47 20.53
CA ASP A 135 -34.41 32.58 21.47
C ASP A 135 -35.66 33.46 21.37
N GLN A 136 -36.14 33.75 20.16
CA GLN A 136 -37.42 34.44 19.96
C GLN A 136 -38.60 33.70 20.59
N CYS A 137 -38.63 32.37 20.46
CA CYS A 137 -39.68 31.56 21.06
C CYS A 137 -39.63 31.60 22.59
N LYS A 138 -38.43 31.60 23.19
CA LYS A 138 -38.26 31.75 24.64
C LYS A 138 -38.74 33.11 25.13
N ASP A 139 -38.37 34.19 24.46
CA ASP A 139 -38.76 35.55 24.83
C ASP A 139 -40.27 35.73 24.72
N LEU A 140 -40.86 35.30 23.59
CA LEU A 140 -42.31 35.33 23.40
C LEU A 140 -43.05 34.52 24.48
N THR A 141 -42.53 33.33 24.80
CA THR A 141 -43.11 32.50 25.87
C THR A 141 -43.05 33.20 27.23
N LYS A 142 -41.97 33.91 27.51
CA LYS A 142 -41.83 34.69 28.75
C LYS A 142 -42.82 35.83 28.79
N ASP A 143 -42.97 36.59 27.71
CA ASP A 143 -43.92 37.71 27.62
C ASP A 143 -45.37 37.25 27.81
N VAL A 144 -45.74 36.13 27.17
CA VAL A 144 -47.07 35.53 27.34
C VAL A 144 -47.29 35.10 28.79
N LYS A 145 -46.30 34.49 29.44
CA LYS A 145 -46.40 34.11 30.86
C LYS A 145 -46.58 35.33 31.77
N MET A 146 -45.81 36.39 31.58
CA MET A 146 -45.96 37.63 32.35
C MET A 146 -47.35 38.24 32.15
N LEU A 147 -47.85 38.26 30.92
CA LEU A 147 -49.18 38.78 30.62
C LEU A 147 -50.27 37.96 31.33
N PHE A 148 -50.15 36.63 31.34
CA PHE A 148 -51.06 35.76 32.09
C PHE A 148 -50.98 36.01 33.60
N GLU A 149 -49.79 36.19 34.16
CA GLU A 149 -49.61 36.51 35.57
C GLU A 149 -50.27 37.84 35.94
N ASP A 150 -50.09 38.88 35.11
CA ASP A 150 -50.65 40.20 35.35
C ASP A 150 -52.17 40.21 35.22
N TYR A 151 -52.71 39.48 34.24
CA TYR A 151 -54.14 39.24 34.13
C TYR A 151 -54.68 38.52 35.38
N ASN A 152 -54.02 37.45 35.81
CA ASN A 152 -54.43 36.71 37.01
C ASN A 152 -54.41 37.58 38.27
N LYS A 153 -53.39 38.44 38.43
CA LYS A 153 -53.32 39.42 39.54
C LYS A 153 -54.51 40.37 39.50
N MET A 154 -54.80 40.97 38.33
CA MET A 154 -55.93 41.90 38.17
C MET A 154 -57.26 41.23 38.50
N VAL A 155 -57.50 40.03 37.96
CA VAL A 155 -58.73 39.26 38.25
C VAL A 155 -58.84 38.97 39.74
N SER A 156 -57.76 38.52 40.38
CA SER A 156 -57.76 38.22 41.81
C SER A 156 -58.08 39.47 42.66
N PHE A 157 -57.53 40.64 42.29
CA PHE A 157 -57.83 41.92 42.94
C PHE A 157 -59.31 42.31 42.78
N THR A 158 -59.88 42.15 41.59
CA THR A 158 -61.30 42.47 41.33
C THR A 158 -62.27 41.47 41.97
N ALA A 159 -61.87 40.21 42.14
CA ALA A 159 -62.71 39.17 42.74
C ALA A 159 -62.67 39.16 44.28
N SER A 160 -61.71 39.87 44.88
CA SER A 160 -61.55 40.00 46.33
C SER A 160 -61.90 41.40 46.88
N SER A 161 -62.32 42.34 46.02
CA SER A 161 -63.04 43.58 46.39
C SER A 161 -64.55 43.35 46.37
#